data_AF-A0AB34GZR8-F1
#
_entry.id   AF-A0AB34GZR8-F1
#
_cell.length_a   1.000
_cell.length_b   1.000
_cell.length_c   1.000
_cell.angle_alpha   90.00
_cell.angle_beta   90.00
_cell.angle_gamma   90.00
#
_symmetry.space_group_name_H-M   'P 1'
#
loop_
_entity.id
_entity.type
_entity.pdbx_description
1 polymer ?
#
loop_
_entity_poly.entity_id
_entity_poly.type
_entity_poly.pdbx_seq_one_letter_code
_entity_poly.pdbx_strand_id
1 'polypeptide(L)'
;MADRHAFRAFMLFTLLSCFLQERFQVKNPPHTYIQKLKGYLDPAVTRKKFRRRVQESTQVLRELEISLRTNHIGWVREFLNEENKGLDVLVEYLSFAQYAVTFDFESVESTVESSVDKSKPWSRSIEDLHRGSNLPSPVGNSVSRSGRHPALRYNTLPSRRTLKNSRLVSKKDDVHVCIMCLRAIMNYQYGFNMVMSHPHAVNEIALSLNNKNPRTKALVLELLAAVCLVRGGHEIILSAFDNFKEAIQEIRAHYKTVHLRQLHKCKVPGCNSMFLSVCSRNRHSQNPNLHRSLASSPSHLQ
;
A
#
# COMPACT_ATOMS: atom_id res chain seq x y z
N MET A 1 -27.41 -22.95 18.07
CA MET A 1 -28.75 -22.44 17.63
C MET A 1 -28.68 -21.14 16.83
N ALA A 2 -27.59 -20.35 16.90
CA ALA A 2 -27.39 -19.12 16.13
C ALA A 2 -27.12 -19.33 14.62
N ASP A 3 -26.54 -20.46 14.19
CA ASP A 3 -26.22 -20.71 12.77
C ASP A 3 -27.43 -20.85 11.84
N ARG A 4 -28.55 -21.37 12.34
CA ARG A 4 -29.75 -21.57 11.52
C ARG A 4 -30.44 -20.27 11.14
N HIS A 5 -30.26 -19.20 11.92
CA HIS A 5 -30.81 -17.89 11.62
C HIS A 5 -29.98 -17.14 10.57
N ALA A 6 -28.65 -17.28 10.59
CA ALA A 6 -27.76 -16.72 9.57
C ALA A 6 -27.98 -17.37 8.19
N PHE A 7 -28.08 -18.70 8.15
CA PHE A 7 -28.37 -19.45 6.92
C PHE A 7 -29.77 -19.15 6.35
N ARG A 8 -30.76 -18.93 7.21
CA ARG A 8 -32.13 -18.55 6.80
C ARG A 8 -32.21 -17.11 6.29
N ALA A 9 -31.49 -16.17 6.91
CA ALA A 9 -31.38 -14.79 6.40
C ALA A 9 -30.67 -14.76 5.04
N PHE A 10 -29.68 -15.63 4.84
CA PHE A 10 -29.01 -15.81 3.55
C PHE A 10 -29.98 -16.29 2.46
N MET A 11 -30.73 -17.35 2.74
CA MET A 11 -31.74 -17.92 1.82
C MET A 11 -32.88 -16.94 1.52
N LEU A 12 -33.37 -16.18 2.52
CA LEU A 12 -34.41 -15.17 2.33
C LEU A 12 -33.92 -13.99 1.47
N PHE A 13 -32.66 -13.58 1.60
CA PHE A 13 -32.06 -12.56 0.75
C PHE A 13 -31.91 -13.06 -0.70
N THR A 14 -31.52 -14.33 -0.89
CA THR A 14 -31.43 -14.95 -2.22
C THR A 14 -32.81 -15.08 -2.87
N LEU A 15 -33.85 -15.44 -2.13
CA LEU A 15 -35.23 -15.55 -2.64
C LEU A 15 -35.85 -14.19 -2.95
N LEU A 16 -35.61 -13.16 -2.13
CA LEU A 16 -36.05 -11.79 -2.39
C LEU A 16 -35.33 -11.17 -3.61
N SER A 17 -34.05 -11.49 -3.78
CA SER A 17 -33.27 -11.12 -4.97
C SER A 17 -33.77 -11.82 -6.24
N CYS A 18 -34.25 -13.06 -6.13
CA CYS A 18 -34.85 -13.81 -7.24
C CYS A 18 -36.19 -13.17 -7.68
N PHE A 19 -37.01 -12.71 -6.73
CA PHE A 19 -38.30 -12.09 -7.01
C PHE A 19 -38.18 -10.68 -7.63
N LEU A 20 -37.09 -9.96 -7.38
CA LEU A 20 -36.80 -8.65 -7.99
C LEU A 20 -36.22 -8.74 -9.41
N GLN A 21 -35.79 -9.93 -9.84
CA GLN A 21 -35.05 -10.12 -11.09
C GLN A 21 -35.93 -9.93 -12.34
N GLU A 22 -37.25 -10.09 -12.24
CA GLU A 22 -38.16 -9.88 -13.38
C GLU A 22 -38.30 -8.40 -13.79
N ARG A 23 -37.80 -7.44 -13.00
CA ARG A 23 -37.96 -6.00 -13.27
C ARG A 23 -36.67 -5.18 -13.32
N PHE A 24 -35.50 -5.80 -13.15
CA PHE A 24 -34.25 -5.06 -13.04
C PHE A 24 -33.34 -5.26 -14.26
N GLN A 25 -33.05 -4.18 -14.98
CA GLN A 25 -32.03 -4.20 -16.03
C GLN A 25 -30.64 -3.98 -15.44
N VAL A 26 -29.69 -4.82 -15.86
CA VAL A 26 -28.27 -4.67 -15.52
C VAL A 26 -27.75 -3.36 -16.11
N LYS A 27 -27.16 -2.49 -15.26
CA LYS A 27 -26.68 -1.16 -15.69
C LYS A 27 -25.52 -1.23 -16.68
N ASN A 28 -24.55 -2.11 -16.45
CA ASN A 28 -23.38 -2.29 -17.32
C ASN A 28 -22.90 -3.77 -17.32
N PRO A 29 -22.36 -4.27 -18.44
CA PRO A 29 -21.74 -5.59 -18.49
C PRO A 29 -20.39 -5.62 -17.73
N PRO A 30 -19.91 -6.81 -17.32
CA PRO A 30 -18.66 -6.99 -16.57
C PRO A 30 -17.43 -6.34 -17.23
N HIS A 31 -17.26 -6.51 -18.55
CA HIS A 31 -16.09 -6.04 -19.29
C HIS A 31 -15.89 -4.52 -19.17
N THR A 32 -16.96 -3.73 -18.98
CA THR A 32 -16.89 -2.28 -18.79
C THR A 32 -16.08 -1.91 -17.55
N TYR A 33 -16.27 -2.63 -16.45
CA TYR A 33 -15.51 -2.40 -15.21
C TYR A 33 -14.07 -2.89 -15.35
N ILE A 34 -13.90 -4.06 -15.95
CA ILE A 34 -12.59 -4.69 -16.16
C ILE A 34 -11.68 -3.81 -17.02
N GLN A 35 -12.20 -3.25 -18.11
CA GLN A 35 -11.44 -2.33 -18.98
C GLN A 35 -11.02 -1.06 -18.25
N LYS A 36 -11.86 -0.51 -17.36
CA LYS A 36 -11.49 0.65 -16.53
C LYS A 36 -10.35 0.30 -15.57
N LEU A 37 -10.43 -0.84 -14.87
CA LEU A 37 -9.37 -1.31 -13.96
C LEU A 37 -8.05 -1.58 -14.72
N LYS A 38 -8.08 -2.27 -15.86
CA LYS A 38 -6.92 -2.45 -16.75
C LYS A 38 -6.34 -1.09 -17.18
N GLY A 39 -7.20 -0.12 -17.47
CA GLY A 39 -6.80 1.25 -17.81
C GLY A 39 -6.13 2.03 -16.68
N TYR A 40 -6.32 1.62 -15.42
CA TYR A 40 -5.61 2.15 -14.25
C TYR A 40 -4.24 1.49 -14.04
N LEU A 41 -4.11 0.23 -14.44
CA LEU A 41 -2.89 -0.57 -14.31
C LEU A 41 -1.86 -0.32 -15.44
N ASP A 42 -2.30 0.20 -16.59
CA ASP A 42 -1.45 0.41 -17.77
C ASP A 42 -0.21 1.33 -17.49
N PRO A 43 1.01 0.79 -17.51
CA PRO A 43 2.23 1.54 -17.21
C PRO A 43 2.64 2.52 -18.33
N ALA A 44 2.13 2.33 -19.56
CA ALA A 44 2.41 3.21 -20.69
C ALA A 44 1.72 4.58 -20.53
N VAL A 45 0.68 4.67 -19.69
CA VAL A 45 -0.10 5.90 -19.47
C VAL A 45 0.71 6.95 -18.74
N THR A 46 0.84 8.14 -19.33
CA THR A 46 1.53 9.27 -18.69
C THR A 46 0.91 9.62 -17.34
N ARG A 47 1.72 10.10 -16.39
CA ARG A 47 1.25 10.41 -15.03
C ARG A 47 0.05 11.37 -14.99
N LYS A 48 0.00 12.35 -15.91
CA LYS A 48 -1.13 13.29 -16.06
C LYS A 48 -2.41 12.57 -16.47
N LYS A 49 -2.32 11.67 -17.46
CA LYS A 49 -3.47 10.86 -17.92
C LYS A 49 -3.91 9.87 -16.84
N PHE A 50 -2.97 9.20 -16.17
CA PHE A 50 -3.25 8.30 -15.05
C PHE A 50 -4.06 9.01 -13.96
N ARG A 51 -3.61 10.19 -13.50
CA ARG A 51 -4.30 10.97 -12.46
C ARG A 51 -5.75 11.30 -12.82
N ARG A 52 -6.03 11.59 -14.10
CA ARG A 52 -7.40 11.83 -14.59
C ARG A 52 -8.23 10.56 -14.58
N ARG A 53 -7.68 9.44 -15.06
CA ARG A 53 -8.39 8.14 -15.09
C ARG A 53 -8.78 7.68 -13.69
N VAL A 54 -7.85 7.74 -12.73
CA VAL A 54 -8.10 7.26 -11.37
C VAL A 54 -8.86 8.27 -10.50
N GLN A 55 -9.30 9.41 -11.03
CA GLN A 55 -10.08 10.38 -10.24
C GLN A 55 -11.38 9.75 -9.75
N GLU A 56 -12.05 8.97 -10.61
CA GLU A 56 -13.32 8.30 -10.33
C GLU A 56 -13.17 6.81 -9.97
N SER A 57 -11.94 6.33 -9.74
CA SER A 57 -11.66 4.91 -9.46
C SER A 57 -12.55 4.32 -8.36
N THR A 58 -12.70 5.04 -7.24
CA THR A 58 -13.51 4.61 -6.10
C THR A 58 -14.97 4.46 -6.45
N GLN A 59 -15.51 5.35 -7.30
CA GLN A 59 -16.91 5.26 -7.74
C GLN A 59 -17.11 4.05 -8.66
N VAL A 60 -16.18 3.83 -9.58
CA VAL A 60 -16.20 2.65 -10.46
C VAL A 60 -16.15 1.35 -9.67
N LEU A 61 -15.31 1.28 -8.63
CA LEU A 61 -15.22 0.12 -7.74
C LEU A 61 -16.49 -0.08 -6.92
N ARG A 62 -17.13 1.00 -6.44
CA ARG A 62 -18.41 0.88 -5.71
C ARG A 62 -19.52 0.36 -6.61
N GLU A 63 -19.58 0.82 -7.86
CA GLU A 63 -20.55 0.31 -8.84
C GLU A 63 -20.28 -1.16 -9.20
N LEU A 64 -19.00 -1.55 -9.28
CA LEU A 64 -18.60 -2.94 -9.45
C LEU A 64 -19.01 -3.81 -8.25
N GLU A 65 -18.77 -3.36 -7.03
CA GLU A 65 -19.18 -4.07 -5.79
C GLU A 65 -20.69 -4.31 -5.80
N ILE A 66 -21.47 -3.26 -6.06
CA ILE A 66 -22.93 -3.37 -6.11
C ILE A 66 -23.32 -4.39 -7.17
N SER A 67 -22.74 -4.30 -8.38
CA SER A 67 -23.03 -5.23 -9.48
C SER A 67 -22.71 -6.68 -9.12
N LEU A 68 -21.57 -6.95 -8.47
CA LEU A 68 -21.19 -8.28 -8.00
C LEU A 68 -22.16 -8.84 -6.95
N ARG A 69 -22.72 -7.97 -6.10
CA ARG A 69 -23.59 -8.39 -4.98
C ARG A 69 -25.07 -8.50 -5.35
N THR A 70 -25.56 -7.67 -6.26
CA THR A 70 -27.01 -7.52 -6.50
C THR A 70 -27.48 -7.98 -7.87
N ASN A 71 -26.59 -8.14 -8.86
CA ASN A 71 -27.00 -8.68 -10.15
C ASN A 71 -27.22 -10.20 -10.06
N HIS A 72 -27.87 -10.73 -11.09
CA HIS A 72 -28.03 -12.17 -11.27
C HIS A 72 -26.68 -12.90 -11.29
N ILE A 73 -26.65 -14.14 -10.81
CA ILE A 73 -25.40 -14.91 -10.69
C ILE A 73 -24.68 -15.15 -12.04
N GLY A 74 -25.42 -15.12 -13.15
CA GLY A 74 -24.84 -15.16 -14.50
C GLY A 74 -23.86 -14.01 -14.76
N TRP A 75 -24.14 -12.81 -14.23
CA TRP A 75 -23.25 -11.64 -14.33
C TRP A 75 -21.92 -11.90 -13.60
N VAL A 76 -21.98 -12.50 -12.41
CA VAL A 76 -20.78 -12.86 -11.63
C VAL A 76 -19.99 -13.96 -12.33
N ARG A 77 -20.67 -14.97 -12.90
CA ARG A 77 -20.02 -16.00 -13.72
C ARG A 77 -19.33 -15.40 -14.95
N GLU A 78 -19.98 -14.48 -15.64
CA GLU A 78 -19.40 -13.78 -16.78
C GLU A 78 -18.18 -12.95 -16.35
N PHE A 79 -18.25 -12.21 -15.23
CA PHE A 79 -17.11 -11.48 -14.69
C PHE A 79 -15.89 -12.39 -14.39
N LEU A 80 -16.14 -13.60 -13.87
CA LEU A 80 -15.11 -14.54 -13.44
C LEU A 80 -14.59 -15.48 -14.55
N ASN A 81 -15.20 -15.48 -15.74
CA ASN A 81 -14.84 -16.44 -16.78
C ASN A 81 -13.43 -16.20 -17.39
N GLU A 82 -12.96 -17.15 -18.20
CA GLU A 82 -11.64 -17.11 -18.86
C GLU A 82 -11.45 -15.95 -19.84
N GLU A 83 -12.54 -15.40 -20.38
CA GLU A 83 -12.49 -14.27 -21.31
C GLU A 83 -12.26 -12.96 -20.56
N ASN A 84 -13.02 -12.74 -19.49
CA ASN A 84 -13.00 -11.51 -18.72
C ASN A 84 -11.86 -11.47 -17.72
N LYS A 85 -11.55 -12.61 -17.08
CA LYS A 85 -10.53 -12.72 -16.02
C LYS A 85 -10.67 -11.64 -14.95
N GLY A 86 -11.92 -11.36 -14.56
CA GLY A 86 -12.23 -10.23 -13.68
C GLY A 86 -11.59 -10.38 -12.29
N LEU A 87 -11.43 -11.62 -11.79
CA LEU A 87 -10.74 -11.89 -10.53
C LEU A 87 -9.26 -11.45 -10.59
N ASP A 88 -8.53 -11.88 -11.63
CA ASP A 88 -7.11 -11.56 -11.81
C ASP A 88 -6.90 -10.04 -11.83
N VAL A 89 -7.72 -9.32 -12.60
CA VAL A 89 -7.64 -7.86 -12.76
C VAL A 89 -7.97 -7.14 -11.46
N LEU A 90 -8.95 -7.64 -10.70
CA LEU A 90 -9.31 -7.08 -9.39
C LEU A 90 -8.19 -7.28 -8.37
N VAL A 91 -7.58 -8.47 -8.33
CA VAL A 91 -6.46 -8.78 -7.43
C VAL A 91 -5.22 -7.98 -7.81
N GLU A 92 -4.92 -7.83 -9.10
CA GLU A 92 -3.82 -7.00 -9.59
C GLU A 92 -4.03 -5.51 -9.22
N TYR A 93 -5.26 -5.00 -9.34
CA TYR A 93 -5.59 -3.65 -8.92
C TYR A 93 -5.48 -3.46 -7.40
N LEU A 94 -5.93 -4.42 -6.60
CA LEU A 94 -5.77 -4.41 -5.15
C LEU A 94 -4.28 -4.34 -4.77
N SER A 95 -3.46 -5.22 -5.35
CA SER A 95 -2.01 -5.26 -5.16
C SER A 95 -1.37 -3.90 -5.48
N PHE A 96 -1.70 -3.33 -6.65
CA PHE A 96 -1.26 -1.99 -7.04
C PHE A 96 -1.70 -0.91 -6.04
N ALA A 97 -2.95 -0.94 -5.58
CA ALA A 97 -3.51 0.07 -4.69
C ALA A 97 -2.87 0.04 -3.29
N GLN A 98 -2.52 -1.14 -2.79
CA GLN A 98 -1.88 -1.29 -1.47
C GLN A 98 -0.36 -1.30 -1.51
N TYR A 99 0.25 -1.37 -2.70
CA TYR A 99 1.69 -1.39 -2.89
C TYR A 99 2.44 -0.36 -2.03
N ALA A 100 2.01 0.90 -2.02
CA ALA A 100 2.63 1.94 -1.20
C ALA A 100 2.39 1.80 0.31
N VAL A 101 1.25 1.24 0.71
CA VAL A 101 0.90 1.06 2.13
C VAL A 101 1.85 0.08 2.79
N THR A 102 2.22 -0.98 2.09
CA THR A 102 3.20 -1.96 2.57
C THR A 102 4.55 -1.29 2.85
N PHE A 103 4.99 -0.34 2.03
CA PHE A 103 6.26 0.38 2.23
C PHE A 103 6.23 1.48 3.32
N ASP A 104 5.11 2.18 3.51
CA ASP A 104 5.02 3.35 4.41
C ASP A 104 4.83 2.96 5.91
N PHE A 105 4.72 1.65 6.22
CA PHE A 105 4.45 1.11 7.56
C PHE A 105 5.53 1.48 8.62
N GLU A 106 6.80 1.57 8.25
CA GLU A 106 7.90 1.73 9.24
C GLU A 106 8.31 3.20 9.53
N SER A 107 7.76 4.18 8.82
CA SER A 107 8.02 5.60 9.14
C SER A 107 7.39 6.04 10.47
N VAL A 108 6.42 5.29 10.99
CA VAL A 108 5.67 5.65 12.20
C VAL A 108 6.18 4.90 13.43
N GLU A 109 6.55 3.62 13.32
CA GLU A 109 7.09 2.86 14.46
C GLU A 109 8.50 3.32 14.89
N SER A 110 9.34 3.78 13.94
CA SER A 110 10.67 4.34 14.27
C SER A 110 10.61 5.62 15.10
N THR A 111 9.45 6.29 15.18
CA THR A 111 9.26 7.46 16.06
C THR A 111 8.96 7.02 17.49
N VAL A 112 8.33 5.86 17.71
CA VAL A 112 7.88 5.41 19.03
C VAL A 112 9.04 4.84 19.85
N GLU A 113 10.00 4.14 19.22
CA GLU A 113 11.20 3.65 19.91
C GLU A 113 12.16 4.78 20.35
N SER A 114 12.04 5.98 19.75
CA SER A 114 12.83 7.15 20.15
C SER A 114 12.26 7.94 21.33
N SER A 115 11.14 7.48 21.91
CA SER A 115 10.36 8.23 22.91
C SER A 115 10.44 7.70 24.35
N VAL A 116 11.34 6.76 24.64
CA VAL A 116 11.65 6.32 26.02
C VAL A 116 13.11 6.61 26.35
N ASP A 117 13.46 7.90 26.37
CA ASP A 117 14.41 8.44 27.36
C ASP A 117 14.54 9.95 27.17
N LYS A 118 13.88 10.72 28.04
CA LYS A 118 14.30 12.08 28.43
C LYS A 118 13.38 12.66 29.49
N SER A 119 13.78 12.51 30.75
CA SER A 119 13.52 13.51 31.77
C SER A 119 14.34 14.78 31.46
N LYS A 120 13.60 15.85 31.11
CA LYS A 120 13.79 17.32 31.22
C LYS A 120 14.98 17.88 32.08
N PRO A 121 15.26 19.21 32.14
CA PRO A 121 14.80 20.38 31.32
C PRO A 121 15.85 21.55 31.15
N TRP A 122 15.65 22.47 30.19
CA TRP A 122 15.60 23.97 30.27
C TRP A 122 16.23 24.53 28.98
N SER A 123 15.91 25.67 28.39
CA SER A 123 14.81 26.64 28.42
C SER A 123 15.09 27.61 27.25
N ARG A 124 14.02 28.09 26.59
CA ARG A 124 13.85 29.46 26.03
C ARG A 124 14.79 29.93 24.88
N SER A 125 14.20 30.18 23.70
CA SER A 125 13.82 31.53 23.18
C SER A 125 15.01 32.24 22.51
N ILE A 126 14.91 33.05 21.46
CA ILE A 126 13.84 33.54 20.60
C ILE A 126 14.55 34.23 19.40
N GLU A 127 13.84 34.44 18.28
CA GLU A 127 14.08 35.48 17.24
C GLU A 127 15.36 35.39 16.36
N ASP A 128 15.20 35.21 15.04
CA ASP A 128 15.00 36.27 14.01
C ASP A 128 16.34 36.94 13.66
N LEU A 129 16.67 37.37 12.45
CA LEU A 129 16.09 37.35 11.13
C LEU A 129 17.23 37.81 10.19
N HIS A 130 17.15 37.37 8.93
CA HIS A 130 17.60 38.09 7.74
C HIS A 130 19.08 38.38 7.44
N ARG A 131 19.32 38.26 6.11
CA ARG A 131 20.31 38.96 5.26
C ARG A 131 21.70 38.32 5.24
N GLY A 132 22.23 37.86 4.12
CA GLY A 132 21.85 38.00 2.73
C GLY A 132 23.13 38.11 1.91
N SER A 133 23.18 37.36 0.79
CA SER A 133 24.02 37.64 -0.39
C SER A 133 25.54 37.43 -0.24
N ASN A 134 26.32 36.99 -1.22
CA ASN A 134 26.10 36.48 -2.58
C ASN A 134 27.47 36.01 -3.14
N LEU A 135 27.43 35.03 -4.08
CA LEU A 135 28.39 34.78 -5.19
C LEU A 135 29.76 34.12 -4.89
N PRO A 136 30.46 33.53 -5.90
CA PRO A 136 30.00 32.51 -6.86
C PRO A 136 30.99 31.33 -7.08
N SER A 137 30.51 30.36 -7.88
CA SER A 137 31.15 29.17 -8.49
C SER A 137 32.40 29.49 -9.36
N PRO A 138 33.22 28.53 -9.88
CA PRO A 138 32.79 27.70 -11.04
C PRO A 138 33.40 26.28 -11.24
N VAL A 139 32.55 25.38 -11.77
CA VAL A 139 32.65 24.56 -13.01
C VAL A 139 33.69 23.42 -13.16
N GLY A 140 33.20 22.27 -13.68
CA GLY A 140 33.94 21.44 -14.65
C GLY A 140 33.63 19.93 -14.73
N ASN A 141 32.66 19.55 -15.60
CA ASN A 141 32.66 18.50 -16.66
C ASN A 141 33.17 17.06 -16.39
N SER A 142 32.82 15.98 -17.11
CA SER A 142 31.77 15.44 -18.00
C SER A 142 32.23 13.99 -18.37
N VAL A 143 31.54 13.27 -19.29
CA VAL A 143 31.87 11.94 -19.92
C VAL A 143 31.30 10.69 -19.22
N SER A 144 30.78 9.62 -19.85
CA SER A 144 30.12 9.30 -21.15
C SER A 144 29.56 7.86 -21.04
N ARG A 145 28.69 7.50 -22.00
CA ARG A 145 27.83 6.29 -22.13
C ARG A 145 28.57 4.95 -22.30
N SER A 146 27.92 3.84 -21.91
CA SER A 146 27.94 2.57 -22.67
C SER A 146 26.71 1.69 -22.33
N GLY A 147 26.16 1.01 -23.33
CA GLY A 147 24.95 0.18 -23.24
C GLY A 147 25.22 -1.31 -23.07
N ARG A 148 24.25 -2.05 -22.50
CA ARG A 148 24.14 -3.52 -22.56
C ARG A 148 22.66 -3.97 -22.53
N HIS A 149 22.41 -5.08 -23.21
CA HIS A 149 21.14 -5.74 -23.52
C HIS A 149 20.29 -6.18 -22.31
N PRO A 150 18.95 -6.37 -22.45
CA PRO A 150 18.08 -6.78 -21.35
C PRO A 150 18.01 -8.30 -21.21
N ALA A 151 18.66 -8.84 -20.18
CA ALA A 151 18.35 -10.16 -19.65
C ALA A 151 17.12 -10.03 -18.73
N LEU A 152 16.07 -10.83 -19.00
CA LEU A 152 14.89 -10.97 -18.16
C LEU A 152 15.31 -11.36 -16.73
N ARG A 153 15.22 -10.42 -15.79
CA ARG A 153 15.37 -10.67 -14.35
C ARG A 153 14.05 -10.34 -13.67
N TYR A 154 13.48 -11.33 -12.99
CA TYR A 154 12.26 -11.21 -12.19
C TYR A 154 12.46 -10.46 -10.85
N ASN A 155 13.51 -9.64 -10.72
CA ASN A 155 13.84 -8.86 -9.52
C ASN A 155 13.91 -7.36 -9.85
N THR A 156 12.87 -6.81 -10.47
CA THR A 156 12.83 -5.36 -10.71
C THR A 156 12.37 -4.67 -9.43
N LEU A 157 13.30 -3.99 -8.76
CA LEU A 157 13.02 -3.03 -7.70
C LEU A 157 11.79 -2.17 -8.04
N PRO A 158 10.99 -1.76 -7.02
CA PRO A 158 9.83 -0.90 -7.21
C PRO A 158 10.13 0.27 -8.15
N SER A 159 9.46 0.33 -9.30
CA SER A 159 9.56 1.52 -10.15
C SER A 159 9.09 2.72 -9.32
N ARG A 160 9.98 3.70 -9.12
CA ARG A 160 9.68 4.94 -8.38
C ARG A 160 8.41 5.64 -8.89
N ARG A 161 8.03 5.38 -10.14
CA ARG A 161 6.78 5.83 -10.76
C ARG A 161 5.56 5.06 -10.24
N THR A 162 5.61 3.73 -10.23
CA THR A 162 4.53 2.86 -9.72
C THR A 162 4.24 3.16 -8.25
N LEU A 163 5.28 3.28 -7.42
CA LEU A 163 5.12 3.62 -6.01
C LEU A 163 4.42 4.99 -5.81
N LYS A 164 4.78 5.99 -6.61
CA LYS A 164 4.13 7.32 -6.58
C LYS A 164 2.67 7.29 -7.04
N ASN A 165 2.33 6.43 -7.99
CA ASN A 165 0.96 6.28 -8.49
C ASN A 165 0.11 5.48 -7.49
N SER A 166 0.66 4.43 -6.89
CA SER A 166 0.03 3.67 -5.81
C SER A 166 -0.32 4.57 -4.62
N ARG A 167 0.60 5.44 -4.18
CA ARG A 167 0.34 6.44 -3.11
C ARG A 167 -0.84 7.39 -3.38
N LEU A 168 -1.24 7.56 -4.64
CA LEU A 168 -2.40 8.39 -4.98
C LEU A 168 -3.71 7.65 -4.73
N VAL A 169 -3.76 6.36 -5.08
CA VAL A 169 -4.95 5.52 -4.91
C VAL A 169 -5.08 4.95 -3.50
N SER A 170 -3.94 4.70 -2.81
CA SER A 170 -3.93 4.16 -1.45
C SER A 170 -4.53 5.09 -0.39
N LYS A 171 -4.64 6.38 -0.69
CA LYS A 171 -5.30 7.39 0.17
C LYS A 171 -6.81 7.39 0.03
N LYS A 172 -7.35 6.65 -0.94
CA LYS A 172 -8.79 6.52 -1.20
C LYS A 172 -9.33 5.25 -0.54
N ASP A 173 -10.64 5.07 -0.61
CA ASP A 173 -11.31 3.85 -0.16
C ASP A 173 -11.16 2.67 -1.14
N ASP A 174 -10.38 2.81 -2.21
CA ASP A 174 -10.24 1.82 -3.28
C ASP A 174 -9.87 0.43 -2.73
N VAL A 175 -8.92 0.35 -1.78
CA VAL A 175 -8.54 -0.91 -1.13
C VAL A 175 -9.73 -1.52 -0.38
N HIS A 176 -10.45 -0.71 0.41
CA HIS A 176 -11.62 -1.19 1.16
C HIS A 176 -12.70 -1.74 0.23
N VAL A 177 -13.00 -1.03 -0.86
CA VAL A 177 -14.03 -1.44 -1.81
C VAL A 177 -13.59 -2.69 -2.60
N CYS A 178 -12.31 -2.85 -2.93
CA CYS A 178 -11.81 -4.10 -3.51
C CYS A 178 -12.04 -5.31 -2.59
N ILE A 179 -11.83 -5.14 -1.28
CA ILE A 179 -12.14 -6.19 -0.29
C ILE A 179 -13.66 -6.47 -0.24
N MET A 180 -14.52 -5.46 -0.37
CA MET A 180 -15.96 -5.67 -0.49
C MET A 180 -16.34 -6.43 -1.78
N CYS A 181 -15.69 -6.15 -2.91
CA CYS A 181 -15.87 -6.92 -4.15
C CYS A 181 -15.48 -8.39 -3.96
N LEU A 182 -14.34 -8.66 -3.33
CA LEU A 182 -13.90 -10.02 -3.03
C LEU A 182 -14.87 -10.73 -2.09
N ARG A 183 -15.43 -10.04 -1.09
CA ARG A 183 -16.51 -10.57 -0.25
C ARG A 183 -17.73 -10.97 -1.06
N ALA A 184 -18.16 -10.15 -2.01
CA ALA A 184 -19.29 -10.47 -2.88
C ALA A 184 -19.01 -11.70 -3.76
N ILE A 185 -17.80 -11.81 -4.32
CA ILE A 185 -17.36 -12.98 -5.11
C ILE A 185 -17.32 -14.25 -4.26
N MET A 186 -16.75 -14.17 -3.05
CA MET A 186 -16.67 -15.29 -2.10
C MET A 186 -18.03 -15.72 -1.57
N ASN A 187 -19.06 -14.88 -1.72
CA ASN A 187 -20.44 -15.24 -1.40
C ASN A 187 -21.07 -16.20 -2.40
N TYR A 188 -20.42 -16.43 -3.54
CA TYR A 188 -20.78 -17.42 -4.54
C TYR A 188 -19.81 -18.59 -4.47
N GLN A 189 -20.31 -19.82 -4.26
CA GLN A 189 -19.48 -21.01 -4.06
C GLN A 189 -18.36 -21.18 -5.11
N TYR A 190 -18.68 -21.03 -6.40
CA TYR A 190 -17.67 -21.14 -7.46
C TYR A 190 -16.64 -20.00 -7.36
N GLY A 191 -17.07 -18.77 -7.08
CA GLY A 191 -16.18 -17.63 -6.85
C GLY A 191 -15.28 -17.82 -5.62
N PHE A 192 -15.81 -18.39 -4.54
CA PHE A 192 -15.04 -18.75 -3.35
C PHE A 192 -13.92 -19.74 -3.67
N ASN A 193 -14.23 -20.80 -4.41
CA ASN A 193 -13.22 -21.78 -4.86
C ASN A 193 -12.16 -21.14 -5.75
N MET A 194 -12.57 -20.26 -6.68
CA MET A 194 -11.64 -19.51 -7.52
C MET A 194 -10.68 -18.67 -6.67
N VAL A 195 -11.18 -17.93 -5.67
CA VAL A 195 -10.35 -17.13 -4.75
C VAL A 195 -9.35 -18.00 -3.98
N MET A 196 -9.77 -19.16 -3.47
CA MET A 196 -8.88 -20.09 -2.77
C MET A 196 -7.80 -20.68 -3.69
N SER A 197 -8.14 -20.96 -4.95
CA SER A 197 -7.20 -21.51 -5.93
C SER A 197 -6.30 -20.45 -6.57
N HIS A 198 -6.66 -19.17 -6.47
CA HIS A 198 -5.92 -18.09 -7.12
C HIS A 198 -4.60 -17.81 -6.36
N PRO A 199 -3.45 -17.80 -7.04
CA PRO A 199 -2.12 -17.82 -6.41
C PRO A 199 -1.83 -16.61 -5.51
N HIS A 200 -2.48 -15.48 -5.77
CA HIS A 200 -2.22 -14.22 -5.04
C HIS A 200 -3.42 -13.70 -4.26
N ALA A 201 -4.63 -14.28 -4.40
CA ALA A 201 -5.84 -13.59 -3.92
C ALA A 201 -5.86 -13.53 -2.40
N VAL A 202 -5.64 -14.66 -1.72
CA VAL A 202 -5.61 -14.73 -0.26
C VAL A 202 -4.41 -13.97 0.32
N ASN A 203 -3.25 -14.00 -0.36
CA ASN A 203 -2.07 -13.23 0.04
C ASN A 203 -2.34 -11.72 0.00
N GLU A 204 -2.96 -11.22 -1.07
CA GLU A 204 -3.30 -9.80 -1.19
C GLU A 204 -4.40 -9.38 -0.20
N ILE A 205 -5.37 -10.28 0.09
CA ILE A 205 -6.34 -10.08 1.19
C ILE A 205 -5.60 -9.95 2.53
N ALA A 206 -4.65 -10.83 2.84
CA ALA A 206 -3.87 -10.76 4.08
C ALA A 206 -3.03 -9.49 4.17
N LEU A 207 -2.39 -9.08 3.07
CA LEU A 207 -1.62 -7.81 3.00
C LEU A 207 -2.49 -6.57 3.27
N SER A 208 -3.80 -6.62 2.96
CA SER A 208 -4.73 -5.55 3.29
C SER A 208 -4.92 -5.31 4.81
N LEU A 209 -4.45 -6.20 5.68
CA LEU A 209 -4.38 -5.94 7.14
C LEU A 209 -3.51 -4.73 7.49
N ASN A 210 -2.60 -4.32 6.60
CA ASN A 210 -1.79 -3.12 6.75
C ASN A 210 -2.57 -1.81 6.48
N ASN A 211 -3.81 -1.89 6.01
CA ASN A 211 -4.63 -0.71 5.81
C ASN A 211 -4.91 0.01 7.16
N LYS A 212 -4.86 1.34 7.18
CA LYS A 212 -5.07 2.13 8.41
C LYS A 212 -6.52 2.12 8.89
N ASN A 213 -7.48 1.83 8.02
CA ASN A 213 -8.89 1.84 8.35
C ASN A 213 -9.27 0.57 9.14
N PRO A 214 -9.70 0.67 10.41
CA PRO A 214 -10.10 -0.49 11.21
C PRO A 214 -11.27 -1.26 10.61
N ARG A 215 -12.16 -0.59 9.88
CA ARG A 215 -13.28 -1.24 9.17
C ARG A 215 -12.77 -2.20 8.09
N THR A 216 -11.72 -1.82 7.37
CA THR A 216 -11.06 -2.71 6.39
C THR A 216 -10.43 -3.90 7.08
N LYS A 217 -9.73 -3.70 8.20
CA LYS A 217 -9.11 -4.79 8.94
C LYS A 217 -10.13 -5.81 9.45
N ALA A 218 -11.25 -5.34 10.01
CA ALA A 218 -12.34 -6.22 10.44
C ALA A 218 -12.86 -7.07 9.28
N LEU A 219 -13.15 -6.44 8.13
CA LEU A 219 -13.63 -7.14 6.94
C LEU A 219 -12.62 -8.17 6.41
N VAL A 220 -11.33 -7.82 6.40
CA VAL A 220 -10.26 -8.74 6.00
C VAL A 220 -10.20 -9.95 6.95
N LEU A 221 -10.26 -9.73 8.25
CA LEU A 221 -10.27 -10.81 9.25
C LEU A 221 -11.50 -11.71 9.10
N GLU A 222 -12.67 -11.15 8.80
CA GLU A 222 -13.88 -11.94 8.48
C GLU A 222 -13.66 -12.86 7.27
N LEU A 223 -13.06 -12.36 6.19
CA LEU A 223 -12.79 -13.16 4.99
C LEU A 223 -11.74 -14.25 5.24
N LEU A 224 -10.64 -13.92 5.93
CA LEU A 224 -9.59 -14.88 6.25
C LEU A 224 -10.11 -15.98 7.19
N ALA A 225 -10.98 -15.64 8.16
CA ALA A 225 -11.63 -16.61 9.02
C ALA A 225 -12.52 -17.57 8.21
N ALA A 226 -13.30 -17.06 7.26
CA ALA A 226 -14.13 -17.88 6.39
C ALA A 226 -13.30 -18.88 5.54
N VAL A 227 -12.16 -18.44 4.99
CA VAL A 227 -11.23 -19.34 4.28
C VAL A 227 -10.60 -20.36 5.25
N CYS A 228 -10.20 -19.95 6.45
CA CYS A 228 -9.58 -20.83 7.44
C CYS A 228 -10.50 -22.00 7.87
N LEU A 229 -11.82 -21.76 7.92
CA LEU A 229 -12.80 -22.73 8.40
C LEU A 229 -13.14 -23.85 7.41
N VAL A 230 -12.76 -23.73 6.13
CA VAL A 230 -13.03 -24.78 5.13
C VAL A 230 -11.86 -25.77 5.00
N ARG A 231 -12.14 -26.96 4.46
CA ARG A 231 -11.13 -28.00 4.25
C ARG A 231 -10.01 -27.50 3.32
N GLY A 232 -8.75 -27.66 3.74
CA GLY A 232 -7.58 -27.20 3.00
C GLY A 232 -7.31 -25.69 3.12
N GLY A 233 -8.23 -24.91 3.72
CA GLY A 233 -8.05 -23.47 3.86
C GLY A 233 -6.99 -23.06 4.88
N HIS A 234 -6.77 -23.87 5.92
CA HIS A 234 -5.77 -23.60 6.95
C HIS A 234 -4.34 -23.47 6.37
N GLU A 235 -3.95 -24.35 5.45
CA GLU A 235 -2.63 -24.31 4.79
C GLU A 235 -2.46 -23.04 3.94
N ILE A 236 -3.52 -22.64 3.24
CA ILE A 236 -3.55 -21.41 2.44
C ILE A 236 -3.36 -20.20 3.33
N ILE A 237 -4.05 -20.15 4.49
CA ILE A 237 -3.92 -19.05 5.45
C ILE A 237 -2.52 -18.99 6.05
N LEU A 238 -1.96 -20.12 6.48
CA LEU A 238 -0.58 -20.17 6.97
C LEU A 238 0.42 -19.65 5.93
N SER A 239 0.32 -20.15 4.69
CA SER A 239 1.16 -19.69 3.58
C SER A 239 0.99 -18.18 3.31
N ALA A 240 -0.24 -17.65 3.39
CA ALA A 240 -0.49 -16.23 3.23
C ALA A 240 0.16 -15.38 4.34
N PHE A 241 0.17 -15.86 5.58
CA PHE A 241 0.81 -15.16 6.70
C PHE A 241 2.34 -15.28 6.68
N ASP A 242 2.91 -16.37 6.16
CA ASP A 242 4.34 -16.48 5.90
C ASP A 242 4.77 -15.44 4.84
N ASN A 243 4.03 -15.34 3.73
CA ASN A 243 4.22 -14.29 2.71
C ASN A 243 4.07 -12.87 3.29
N PHE A 244 3.10 -12.66 4.18
CA PHE A 244 2.89 -11.38 4.88
C PHE A 244 4.12 -11.00 5.73
N LYS A 245 4.67 -11.97 6.46
CA LYS A 245 5.86 -11.79 7.29
C LYS A 245 7.08 -11.47 6.44
N GLU A 246 7.30 -12.19 5.34
CA GLU A 246 8.40 -11.93 4.41
C GLU A 246 8.32 -10.53 3.79
N ALA A 247 7.14 -10.12 3.32
CA ALA A 247 6.93 -8.77 2.77
C ALA A 247 7.29 -7.67 3.79
N ILE A 248 6.89 -7.84 5.06
CA ILE A 248 7.27 -6.91 6.14
C ILE A 248 8.78 -6.93 6.38
N GLN A 249 9.41 -8.10 6.37
CA GLN A 249 10.86 -8.22 6.58
C GLN A 249 11.69 -7.61 5.45
N GLU A 250 11.29 -7.79 4.19
CA GLU A 250 11.94 -7.16 3.03
C GLU A 250 11.87 -5.63 3.11
N ILE A 251 10.73 -5.10 3.51
CA ILE A 251 10.54 -3.66 3.70
C ILE A 251 11.43 -3.15 4.82
N ARG A 252 11.49 -3.86 5.95
CA ARG A 252 12.40 -3.55 7.07
C ARG A 252 13.87 -3.58 6.65
N ALA A 253 14.26 -4.58 5.86
CA ALA A 253 15.61 -4.69 5.32
C ALA A 253 15.92 -3.53 4.35
N HIS A 254 14.98 -3.16 3.48
CA HIS A 254 15.12 -2.01 2.58
C HIS A 254 15.23 -0.70 3.37
N TYR A 255 14.40 -0.48 4.38
CA TYR A 255 14.48 0.72 5.22
C TYR A 255 15.82 0.83 5.94
N LYS A 256 16.29 -0.27 6.54
CA LYS A 256 17.62 -0.35 7.20
C LYS A 256 18.79 -0.13 6.25
N THR A 257 18.69 -0.60 5.00
CA THR A 257 19.80 -0.54 4.04
C THR A 257 19.80 0.71 3.18
N VAL A 258 18.63 1.28 2.86
CA VAL A 258 18.51 2.42 1.95
C VAL A 258 18.23 3.71 2.70
N HIS A 259 17.29 3.73 3.64
CA HIS A 259 16.94 4.95 4.36
C HIS A 259 17.91 5.27 5.50
N LEU A 260 18.29 4.28 6.30
CA LEU A 260 19.31 4.47 7.35
C LEU A 260 20.71 4.76 6.77
N ARG A 261 21.07 4.23 5.59
CA ARG A 261 22.32 4.61 4.89
C ARG A 261 22.26 5.96 4.17
N GLN A 262 21.06 6.45 3.86
CA GLN A 262 20.85 7.82 3.35
C GLN A 262 20.75 8.86 4.47
N LEU A 263 20.76 8.44 5.74
CA LEU A 263 20.90 9.37 6.84
C LEU A 263 22.30 9.96 6.84
N HIS A 264 22.38 11.28 6.74
CA HIS A 264 23.64 11.99 6.82
C HIS A 264 23.95 12.27 8.28
N LYS A 265 25.02 11.67 8.82
CA LYS A 265 25.53 11.97 10.17
C LYS A 265 26.04 13.41 10.21
N CYS A 266 25.83 14.09 11.33
CA CYS A 266 26.45 15.38 11.61
C CYS A 266 27.98 15.27 11.45
N LYS A 267 28.61 16.28 10.85
CA LYS A 267 30.06 16.32 10.65
C LYS A 267 30.84 16.77 11.89
N VAL A 268 30.16 17.29 12.91
CA VAL A 268 30.79 17.80 14.13
C VAL A 268 31.19 16.62 15.04
N PRO A 269 32.47 16.51 15.46
CA PRO A 269 32.92 15.48 16.39
C PRO A 269 32.09 15.49 17.68
N GLY A 270 31.73 14.31 18.19
CA GLY A 270 30.86 14.16 19.37
C GLY A 270 29.35 14.33 19.10
N CYS A 271 28.93 14.78 17.91
CA CYS A 271 27.53 14.90 17.56
C CYS A 271 26.98 13.63 16.89
N ASN A 272 25.99 13.00 17.53
CA ASN A 272 25.34 11.77 17.02
C ASN A 272 24.06 12.03 16.21
N SER A 273 23.73 13.29 15.92
CA SER A 273 22.53 13.65 15.15
C SER A 273 22.61 13.14 13.70
N MET A 274 21.51 12.57 13.21
CA MET A 274 21.35 12.01 11.86
C MET A 274 20.20 12.69 11.12
N PHE A 275 20.30 12.85 9.79
CA PHE A 275 19.32 13.61 9.01
C PHE A 275 18.96 12.95 7.68
N LEU A 276 17.69 13.04 7.32
CA LEU A 276 17.12 12.51 6.06
C LEU A 276 17.59 13.24 4.79
N SER A 277 18.35 14.35 4.91
CA SER A 277 18.93 15.05 3.76
C SER A 277 20.25 15.73 4.08
N VAL A 278 21.15 15.79 3.08
CA VAL A 278 22.44 16.49 3.16
C VAL A 278 22.24 17.95 3.59
N CYS A 279 21.18 18.59 3.08
CA CYS A 279 20.86 20.00 3.35
C CYS A 279 20.47 20.22 4.81
N SER A 280 19.59 19.37 5.37
CA SER A 280 19.22 19.46 6.79
C SER A 280 20.41 19.17 7.70
N ARG A 281 21.24 18.19 7.35
CA ARG A 281 22.49 17.91 8.06
C ARG A 281 23.47 19.06 8.01
N ASN A 282 23.66 19.69 6.84
CA ASN A 282 24.52 20.88 6.67
C ASN A 282 24.07 22.00 7.61
N ARG A 283 22.78 22.36 7.56
CA ARG A 283 22.18 23.40 8.41
C ARG A 283 22.36 23.13 9.89
N HIS A 284 22.23 21.87 10.32
CA HIS A 284 22.52 21.50 11.70
C HIS A 284 24.01 21.57 12.03
N SER A 285 24.88 20.95 11.22
CA SER A 285 26.34 20.89 11.47
C SER A 285 27.03 22.26 11.44
N GLN A 286 26.41 23.25 10.81
CA GLN A 286 26.91 24.62 10.71
C GLN A 286 26.37 25.54 11.82
N ASN A 287 25.51 25.04 12.72
CA ASN A 287 24.97 25.83 13.82
C ASN A 287 25.74 25.51 15.12
N PRO A 288 26.77 26.30 15.48
CA PRO A 288 27.60 26.03 16.66
C PRO A 288 26.84 26.09 17.98
N ASN A 289 25.69 26.78 18.04
CA ASN A 289 24.85 26.85 19.23
C ASN A 289 24.22 25.49 19.58
N LEU A 290 24.02 24.61 18.58
CA LEU A 290 23.50 23.25 18.77
C LEU A 290 24.57 22.25 19.22
N HIS A 291 25.85 22.64 19.20
CA HIS A 291 26.99 21.80 19.60
C HIS A 291 27.78 22.40 20.76
N ARG A 292 27.26 23.47 21.38
CA ARG A 292 27.95 24.22 22.45
C ARG A 292 28.27 23.35 23.68
N SER A 293 27.44 22.36 23.98
CA SER A 293 27.67 21.38 25.07
C SER A 293 28.61 20.23 24.71
N LEU A 294 28.98 20.07 23.43
CA LEU A 294 29.90 19.04 22.95
C LEU A 294 31.34 19.57 22.82
N ALA A 295 31.50 20.89 22.74
CA ALA A 295 32.80 21.56 22.68
C ALA A 295 33.48 21.71 24.06
N SER A 296 32.82 21.31 25.15
CA SER A 296 33.33 21.42 26.52
C SER A 296 34.02 20.15 27.03
N SER A 297 34.58 19.33 26.15
CA SER A 297 35.49 18.24 26.54
C SER A 297 36.92 18.66 26.18
N PRO A 298 37.69 19.21 27.14
CA PRO A 298 39.09 19.54 26.89
C PRO A 298 39.92 18.26 26.82
N SER A 299 40.68 18.11 25.74
CA SER A 299 41.82 17.20 25.67
C SER A 299 42.89 17.66 26.66
N HIS A 300 43.20 16.77 27.59
CA HIS A 300 44.27 16.81 28.60
C HIS A 300 45.63 17.29 28.07
N LEU A 301 46.33 18.12 28.88
CA LEU A 301 47.74 17.99 29.34
C LEU A 301 48.42 19.35 29.54
N GLN A 302 48.50 19.82 30.78
CA GLN A 302 49.75 19.90 31.56
C GLN A 302 49.44 20.09 33.04
#